data_AF-A0AAU0NNJ0-F1
#
_entry.id   AF-A0AAU0NNJ0-F1
#
_cell.length_a   1.000
_cell.length_b   1.000
_cell.length_c   1.000
_cell.angle_alpha   90.00
_cell.angle_beta   90.00
_cell.angle_gamma   90.00
#
_symmetry.space_group_name_H-M   'P 1'
#
loop_
_entity.id
_entity.type
_entity.pdbx_description
1 polymer ?
#
loop_
_entity_poly.entity_id
_entity_poly.type
_entity_poly.pdbx_seq_one_letter_code
_entity_poly.pdbx_strand_id
1 'polypeptide(L)'
;MKKKFLCIFVAISFIFFSSGCNQKTEMVNLAKVIALGVDINPDGKYLVSIRILTESSSSKSAGIPTQKAGGLSTESAVYSASGNSILDSMNKLNVQLGKEIRFSHSKVIIIGEETAKKVYIAL
;
A
#
# COMPACT_ATOMS: atom_id res chain seq x y z
N MET A 1 -8.11 -57.13 -5.94
CA MET A 1 -7.01 -56.30 -5.38
C MET A 1 -6.62 -55.11 -6.27
N LYS A 2 -6.62 -55.25 -7.60
CA LYS A 2 -6.27 -54.19 -8.57
C LYS A 2 -7.12 -52.90 -8.45
N LYS A 3 -8.43 -53.01 -8.19
CA LYS A 3 -9.34 -51.85 -8.01
C LYS A 3 -9.02 -51.03 -6.75
N LYS A 4 -8.61 -51.68 -5.65
CA LYS A 4 -8.21 -51.00 -4.41
C LYS A 4 -6.90 -50.23 -4.61
N PHE A 5 -5.96 -50.82 -5.35
CA PHE A 5 -4.70 -50.17 -5.73
C PHE A 5 -4.91 -48.97 -6.66
N LEU A 6 -5.84 -49.09 -7.61
CA LEU A 6 -6.22 -47.97 -8.49
C LEU A 6 -6.83 -46.80 -7.69
N CYS A 7 -7.73 -47.08 -6.74
CA CYS A 7 -8.29 -46.03 -5.87
C CYS A 7 -7.22 -45.33 -5.02
N ILE A 8 -6.26 -46.09 -4.49
CA ILE A 8 -5.13 -45.53 -3.71
C ILE A 8 -4.25 -44.64 -4.61
N PHE A 9 -3.97 -45.08 -5.83
CA PHE A 9 -3.18 -44.30 -6.78
C PHE A 9 -3.86 -42.98 -7.19
N VAL A 10 -5.18 -43.02 -7.44
CA VAL A 10 -5.97 -41.84 -7.77
C VAL A 10 -6.04 -40.86 -6.58
N ALA A 11 -6.22 -41.37 -5.36
CA ALA A 11 -6.23 -40.55 -4.15
C ALA A 11 -4.87 -39.85 -3.90
N ILE A 12 -3.77 -40.56 -4.12
CA ILE A 12 -2.41 -40.02 -3.99
C ILE A 12 -2.17 -38.94 -5.05
N SER A 13 -2.59 -39.16 -6.30
CA SER A 13 -2.46 -38.17 -7.37
C SER A 13 -3.22 -36.87 -7.04
N PHE A 14 -4.42 -36.97 -6.50
CA PHE A 14 -5.22 -35.80 -6.09
C PHE A 14 -4.55 -34.96 -5.00
N ILE A 15 -3.82 -35.58 -4.07
CA ILE A 15 -3.09 -34.88 -3.02
C ILE A 15 -1.92 -34.07 -3.60
N PHE A 16 -1.18 -34.62 -4.58
CA PHE A 16 -0.08 -33.91 -5.24
C PHE A 16 -0.57 -32.73 -6.10
N PHE A 17 -1.68 -32.89 -6.82
CA PHE A 17 -2.25 -31.83 -7.65
C PHE A 17 -3.03 -30.76 -6.85
N SER A 18 -3.34 -30.99 -5.57
CA SER A 18 -3.97 -30.01 -4.69
C SER A 18 -2.97 -29.04 -4.02
N SER A 19 -1.72 -28.99 -4.47
CA SER A 19 -0.69 -28.06 -3.95
C SER A 19 -0.89 -26.62 -4.47
N GLY A 20 -2.12 -26.11 -4.38
CA GLY A 20 -2.47 -24.72 -4.65
C GLY A 20 -2.76 -24.01 -3.34
N CYS A 21 -1.71 -23.59 -2.60
CA CYS A 21 -1.92 -22.80 -1.39
C CYS A 21 -1.07 -21.53 -1.39
N ASN A 22 -1.78 -20.43 -1.67
CA ASN A 22 -1.52 -19.06 -1.22
C ASN A 22 -0.23 -18.38 -1.71
N GLN A 23 -0.28 -17.85 -2.94
CA GLN A 23 0.44 -16.61 -3.22
C GLN A 23 -0.33 -15.43 -2.59
N LYS A 24 -0.36 -15.39 -1.26
CA LYS A 24 -0.69 -14.17 -0.52
C LYS A 24 0.60 -13.36 -0.47
N THR A 25 0.99 -12.75 -1.58
CA THR A 25 1.94 -11.63 -1.52
C THR A 25 1.19 -10.44 -0.90
N GLU A 26 1.00 -10.54 0.42
CA GLU A 26 1.23 -9.48 1.40
C GLU A 26 0.71 -8.09 1.01
N MET A 27 -0.63 -7.93 0.95
CA MET A 27 -1.29 -6.60 1.04
C MET A 27 -0.81 -5.79 2.25
N VAL A 28 -0.23 -6.44 3.25
CA VAL A 28 0.30 -5.88 4.49
C VAL A 28 1.60 -5.08 4.28
N ASN A 29 2.38 -5.41 3.24
CA ASN A 29 3.72 -4.83 3.06
C ASN A 29 3.77 -3.65 2.07
N LEU A 30 2.61 -3.18 1.62
CA LEU A 30 2.49 -2.04 0.70
C LEU A 30 2.00 -0.80 1.44
N ALA A 31 2.66 0.33 1.19
CA ALA A 31 2.18 1.64 1.60
C ALA A 31 1.17 2.17 0.57
N LYS A 32 -0.13 2.07 0.86
CA LYS A 32 -1.20 2.57 0.00
C LYS A 32 -1.33 4.08 0.09
N VAL A 33 -0.87 4.80 -0.93
CA VAL A 33 -0.94 6.26 -0.99
C VAL A 33 -2.33 6.72 -1.46
N ILE A 34 -2.93 7.67 -0.74
CA ILE A 34 -4.18 8.35 -1.12
C ILE A 34 -3.90 9.69 -1.77
N ALA A 35 -2.89 10.40 -1.26
CA ALA A 35 -2.57 11.76 -1.65
C ALA A 35 -1.06 11.91 -1.75
N LEU A 36 -0.63 12.61 -2.81
CA LEU A 36 0.75 13.01 -3.05
C LEU A 36 0.80 14.55 -3.06
N GLY A 37 1.75 15.11 -2.33
CA GLY A 37 2.10 16.53 -2.36
C GLY A 37 3.52 16.70 -2.88
N VAL A 38 3.74 17.63 -3.80
CA VAL A 38 5.06 18.00 -4.28
C VAL A 38 5.22 19.51 -4.17
N ASP A 39 6.25 19.93 -3.46
CA ASP A 39 6.59 21.34 -3.28
C ASP A 39 8.10 21.55 -3.29
N ILE A 40 8.55 22.81 -3.17
CA ILE A 40 9.94 23.19 -3.00
C ILE A 40 10.11 23.84 -1.64
N ASN A 41 11.06 23.34 -0.86
CA ASN A 41 11.39 23.92 0.44
C ASN A 41 12.25 25.19 0.29
N PRO A 42 12.39 26.00 1.36
CA PRO A 42 13.23 27.21 1.36
C PRO A 42 14.68 26.99 0.90
N ASP A 43 15.23 25.78 1.11
CA ASP A 43 16.57 25.40 0.66
C ASP A 43 16.66 25.05 -0.83
N GLY A 44 15.57 25.23 -1.60
CA GLY A 44 15.51 24.93 -3.03
C GLY A 44 15.43 23.44 -3.39
N LYS A 45 15.23 22.57 -2.40
CA LYS A 45 15.05 21.11 -2.59
C LYS A 45 13.59 20.76 -2.88
N TYR A 46 13.34 19.59 -3.45
CA TYR A 46 11.99 19.06 -3.63
C TYR A 46 11.49 18.43 -2.33
N LEU A 47 10.41 18.95 -1.78
CA LEU A 47 9.65 18.37 -0.67
C LEU A 47 8.53 17.49 -1.25
N VAL A 48 8.61 16.19 -1.00
CA VAL A 48 7.56 15.25 -1.37
C VAL A 48 6.88 14.77 -0.11
N SER A 49 5.55 14.84 -0.08
CA SER A 49 4.71 14.41 1.02
C SER A 49 3.69 13.38 0.53
N ILE A 50 3.49 12.29 1.27
CA ILE A 50 2.51 11.26 0.95
C ILE A 50 1.63 10.98 2.16
N ARG A 51 0.33 10.78 1.89
CA ARG A 51 -0.63 10.33 2.90
C ARG A 51 -0.97 8.87 2.65
N ILE A 52 -0.80 8.04 3.67
CA ILE A 52 -0.98 6.59 3.59
C ILE A 52 -2.18 6.18 4.43
N LEU A 53 -2.96 5.23 3.94
CA LEU A 53 -3.98 4.54 4.73
C LEU A 53 -3.34 3.45 5.58
N THR A 54 -3.50 3.54 6.89
CA THR A 54 -3.23 2.41 7.78
C THR A 54 -4.54 1.68 8.01
N GLU A 55 -4.61 0.41 7.60
CA GLU A 55 -5.74 -0.45 7.96
C GLU A 55 -5.60 -0.79 9.46
N SER A 56 -6.34 -0.10 10.32
CA SER A 56 -6.41 -0.48 11.73
C SER A 56 -7.20 -1.78 11.84
N SER A 57 -6.55 -2.82 12.36
CA SER A 57 -7.11 -4.17 12.56
C SER A 57 -8.17 -4.22 13.68
N SER A 58 -9.07 -3.24 13.79
CA SER A 58 -10.05 -3.15 14.89
C SER A 58 -11.46 -3.64 14.56
N SER A 59 -11.69 -4.25 13.39
CA SER A 59 -13.02 -4.80 13.02
C SER A 59 -13.09 -6.34 12.99
N LYS A 60 -12.20 -7.05 13.70
CA LYS A 60 -12.28 -8.50 13.91
C LYS A 60 -12.31 -8.86 15.40
N SER A 61 -13.37 -8.48 16.09
CA SER A 61 -13.82 -9.25 17.24
C SER A 61 -15.33 -9.38 17.17
N ALA A 62 -15.76 -10.64 17.06
CA ALA A 62 -17.15 -11.04 17.12
C ALA A 62 -17.71 -10.67 18.50
N GLY A 63 -18.75 -9.83 18.53
CA GLY A 63 -19.45 -9.47 19.75
C GLY A 63 -20.43 -8.34 19.46
N ILE A 64 -21.72 -8.69 19.47
CA ILE A 64 -22.94 -7.86 19.49
C ILE A 64 -22.68 -6.34 19.47
N PRO A 65 -23.12 -5.58 18.44
CA PRO A 65 -22.99 -4.14 18.45
C PRO A 65 -24.10 -3.54 19.32
N THR A 66 -23.82 -3.29 20.60
CA THR A 66 -24.50 -2.23 21.32
C THR A 66 -24.02 -0.89 20.77
N GLN A 67 -25.00 -0.03 20.50
CA GLN A 67 -24.86 1.31 19.95
C GLN A 67 -23.70 2.09 20.57
N LYS A 68 -22.72 2.46 19.73
CA LYS A 68 -21.95 3.69 19.90
C LYS A 68 -21.76 4.33 18.53
N ALA A 69 -22.50 5.41 18.31
CA ALA A 69 -22.19 6.40 17.30
C ALA A 69 -20.78 6.95 17.57
N GLY A 70 -19.84 6.62 16.69
CA GLY A 70 -18.46 7.10 16.73
C GLY A 70 -17.78 6.57 15.48
N GLY A 71 -17.65 7.43 14.47
CA GLY A 71 -17.19 7.07 13.14
C GLY A 71 -15.88 6.29 13.16
N LEU A 72 -15.80 5.28 12.29
CA LEU A 72 -14.61 4.49 12.04
C LEU A 72 -13.47 5.44 11.62
N SER A 73 -12.62 5.83 12.57
CA SER A 73 -11.49 6.71 12.31
C SER A 73 -10.45 5.92 11.53
N THR A 74 -10.50 6.01 10.20
CA THR A 74 -9.41 5.56 9.36
C THR A 74 -8.18 6.39 9.69
N GLU A 75 -7.25 5.80 10.43
CA GLU A 75 -6.01 6.47 10.81
C GLU A 75 -5.14 6.57 9.56
N SER A 76 -4.77 7.80 9.20
CA SER A 76 -3.96 8.07 8.02
C SER A 76 -2.75 8.87 8.45
N ALA A 77 -1.57 8.33 8.19
CA ALA A 77 -0.30 8.97 8.51
C ALA A 77 0.20 9.77 7.30
N VAL A 78 0.90 10.87 7.58
CA VAL A 78 1.57 11.70 6.58
C VAL A 78 3.07 11.54 6.75
N TYR A 79 3.76 11.27 5.65
CA TYR A 79 5.21 11.16 5.60
C TYR A 79 5.75 12.15 4.57
N SER A 80 6.88 12.76 4.85
CA SER A 80 7.50 13.73 3.95
C SER A 80 9.02 13.57 3.92
N ALA A 81 9.61 13.73 2.76
CA ALA A 81 11.07 13.75 2.59
C ALA A 81 11.50 14.84 1.61
N SER A 82 12.71 15.34 1.81
CA SER A 82 13.33 16.36 0.96
C SER A 82 14.55 15.82 0.22
N GLY A 83 14.71 16.23 -1.03
CA GLY A 83 15.72 15.68 -1.92
C GLY A 83 16.05 16.59 -3.09
N ASN A 84 17.13 16.25 -3.79
CA ASN A 84 17.60 17.04 -4.93
C ASN A 84 16.68 16.86 -6.17
N SER A 85 15.87 15.81 -6.19
CA SER A 85 14.85 15.55 -7.19
C SER A 85 13.63 14.87 -6.55
N ILE A 86 12.49 14.87 -7.26
CA ILE A 86 11.28 14.15 -6.82
C ILE A 86 11.59 12.66 -6.58
N LEU A 87 12.43 12.05 -7.44
CA LEU A 87 12.86 10.65 -7.31
C LEU A 87 13.73 10.41 -6.07
N ASP A 88 14.67 11.32 -5.76
CA ASP A 88 15.49 11.24 -4.55
C ASP A 88 14.62 11.32 -3.29
N SER A 89 13.67 12.26 -3.25
CA SER A 89 12.69 12.37 -2.17
C SER A 89 11.83 11.12 -2.04
N MET A 90 11.39 10.53 -3.16
CA MET A 90 10.61 9.29 -3.16
C MET A 90 11.41 8.08 -2.66
N ASN A 91 12.69 7.97 -3.03
CA ASN A 91 13.58 6.92 -2.53
C ASN A 91 13.77 7.03 -1.01
N LYS A 92 13.95 8.25 -0.49
CA LYS A 92 14.01 8.50 0.95
C LYS A 92 12.72 8.10 1.66
N LEU A 93 11.55 8.39 1.06
CA LEU A 93 10.26 7.93 1.58
C LEU A 93 10.14 6.39 1.61
N ASN A 94 10.58 5.70 0.55
CA ASN A 94 10.61 4.23 0.54
C ASN A 94 11.46 3.67 1.68
N VAL A 95 12.66 4.25 1.90
CA VAL A 95 13.55 3.86 3.01
C VAL A 95 12.92 4.16 4.37
N GLN A 96 12.31 5.34 4.53
CA GLN A 96 11.66 5.76 5.78
C GLN A 96 10.48 4.87 6.15
N LEU A 97 9.70 4.42 5.16
CA LEU A 97 8.53 3.58 5.38
C LEU A 97 8.89 2.10 5.58
N GLY A 98 10.05 1.66 5.09
CA GLY A 98 10.43 0.26 5.05
C GLY A 98 9.48 -0.61 4.20
N LYS A 99 8.66 0.01 3.34
CA LYS A 99 7.62 -0.61 2.51
C LYS A 99 7.67 -0.03 1.11
N GLU A 100 7.29 -0.83 0.12
CA GLU A 100 7.12 -0.33 -1.25
C GLU A 100 5.90 0.60 -1.32
N ILE A 101 6.12 1.82 -1.80
CA ILE A 101 5.07 2.82 -2.02
C ILE A 101 4.27 2.47 -3.28
N ARG A 102 2.93 2.38 -3.17
CA ARG A 102 2.02 2.13 -4.30
C ARG A 102 1.01 3.25 -4.46
N PHE A 103 0.94 3.79 -5.67
CA PHE A 103 0.04 4.89 -6.06
C PHE A 103 -1.27 4.44 -6.73
N SER A 104 -1.53 3.14 -6.84
CA SER A 104 -2.72 2.59 -7.51
C SER A 104 -4.05 3.06 -6.91
N HIS A 105 -4.06 3.66 -5.72
CA HIS A 105 -5.25 4.19 -5.05
C HIS A 105 -5.14 5.70 -4.75
N SER A 106 -4.15 6.37 -5.36
CA SER A 106 -3.98 7.80 -5.22
C SER A 106 -5.17 8.51 -5.87
N LYS A 107 -5.85 9.37 -5.10
CA LYS A 107 -7.02 10.13 -5.57
C LYS A 107 -6.67 11.58 -5.90
N VAL A 108 -5.61 12.11 -5.30
CA VAL A 108 -5.26 13.51 -5.41
C VAL A 108 -3.76 13.69 -5.47
N ILE A 109 -3.33 14.55 -6.38
CA ILE A 109 -1.97 15.06 -6.46
C ILE A 109 -2.05 16.56 -6.27
N ILE A 110 -1.30 17.07 -5.30
CA ILE A 110 -1.22 18.49 -4.94
C ILE A 110 0.17 18.95 -5.34
N ILE A 111 0.24 20.00 -6.15
CA ILE A 111 1.50 20.59 -6.60
C ILE A 111 1.52 22.03 -6.14
N GLY A 112 2.57 22.41 -5.39
CA GLY A 112 2.78 23.79 -4.98
C GLY A 112 2.94 24.72 -6.18
N GLU A 113 2.45 25.96 -6.09
CA GLU A 113 2.42 26.90 -7.22
C GLU A 113 3.82 27.16 -7.81
N GLU A 114 4.81 27.39 -6.95
CA GLU A 114 6.19 27.61 -7.39
C GLU A 114 6.78 26.39 -8.11
N THR A 115 6.41 25.20 -7.64
CA THR A 115 6.81 23.93 -8.25
C THR A 115 6.13 23.76 -9.61
N ALA A 116 4.83 24.06 -9.70
CA ALA A 116 4.06 23.97 -10.95
C ALA A 116 4.62 24.91 -12.03
N LYS A 117 5.09 26.10 -11.66
CA LYS A 117 5.72 27.05 -12.60
C LYS A 117 7.03 26.53 -13.21
N LYS A 118 7.74 25.62 -12.52
CA LYS A 118 9.01 25.04 -12.99
C LYS A 118 8.80 23.76 -13.80
N VAL A 119 7.68 23.07 -13.61
CA VAL A 119 7.37 21.81 -14.26
C VAL A 119 6.56 22.09 -15.53
N TYR A 120 7.17 21.94 -16.69
CA TYR A 120 6.45 21.90 -17.96
C TYR A 120 5.87 20.50 -18.16
N ILE A 121 4.57 20.34 -17.98
CA ILE A 121 3.86 19.16 -18.48
C ILE A 121 3.51 19.45 -19.93
N ALA A 122 4.30 18.93 -20.86
CA ALA A 122 3.91 18.86 -22.26
C ALA A 122 2.76 17.84 -22.35
N LEU A 123 1.55 18.34 -22.60
CA LEU A 123 0.37 17.53 -22.92
C LEU A 123 0.33 17.19 -24.41
#